data_AF-A0A1A9S9W2-F1
#
_entry.id   AF-A0A1A9S9W2-F1
#
_cell.length_a   1.000
_cell.length_b   1.000
_cell.length_c   1.000
_cell.angle_alpha   90.00
_cell.angle_beta   90.00
_cell.angle_gamma   90.00
#
_symmetry.space_group_name_H-M   'P 1'
#
loop_
_entity.id
_entity.type
_entity.pdbx_description
1 polymer ?
#
loop_
_entity_poly.entity_id
_entity_poly.type
_entity_poly.pdbx_seq_one_letter_code
_entity_poly.pdbx_strand_id
1 'polypeptide(L)'
;MPPPTLPTNRYARHAAALAGRPFRLTARTEQPYYCTILLLDAVRTQAPAFNPPWQNIDLAVFRGEYLFPEAFAQSDIEWLAVIPADAS
;
A
#
# COMPACT_ATOMS: atom_id res chain seq x y z
N MET A 1 23.55 -11.99 16.28
CA MET A 1 22.10 -11.72 16.22
C MET A 1 21.55 -12.59 15.10
N PRO A 2 20.68 -13.58 15.37
CA PRO A 2 20.11 -14.39 14.31
C PRO A 2 19.20 -13.52 13.42
N PRO A 3 19.07 -13.82 12.11
CA PRO A 3 18.15 -13.10 11.24
C PRO A 3 16.70 -13.33 11.72
N PRO A 4 15.80 -12.34 11.56
CA PRO A 4 14.39 -12.54 11.87
C PRO A 4 13.83 -13.71 11.04
N THR A 5 13.10 -14.60 11.70
CA THR A 5 12.40 -15.71 11.03
C THR A 5 11.44 -15.13 9.99
N LEU A 6 11.65 -15.48 8.72
CA LEU A 6 10.80 -14.99 7.64
C LEU A 6 9.37 -15.52 7.85
N PRO A 7 8.33 -14.67 7.82
CA PRO A 7 6.97 -15.12 8.02
C PRO A 7 6.54 -16.11 6.91
N THR A 8 5.72 -17.11 7.23
CA THR A 8 5.26 -18.09 6.21
C THR A 8 4.33 -17.45 5.17
N ASN A 9 3.69 -16.34 5.52
CA ASN A 9 2.81 -15.57 4.64
C ASN A 9 3.62 -14.74 3.63
N ARG A 10 3.38 -14.94 2.33
CA ARG A 10 4.06 -14.24 1.22
C ARG A 10 3.91 -12.72 1.26
N TYR A 11 2.76 -12.19 1.71
CA TYR A 11 2.53 -10.76 1.86
C TYR A 11 3.38 -10.19 3.01
N ALA A 12 3.43 -10.91 4.14
CA ALA A 12 4.28 -10.52 5.26
C ALA A 12 5.77 -10.58 4.91
N ARG A 13 6.21 -11.56 4.09
CA ARG A 13 7.59 -11.62 3.59
C ARG A 13 7.91 -10.43 2.68
N HIS A 14 6.97 -10.10 1.79
CA HIS A 14 7.11 -8.94 0.91
C HIS A 14 7.27 -7.64 1.73
N ALA A 15 6.41 -7.43 2.73
CA ALA A 15 6.50 -6.27 3.61
C ALA A 15 7.81 -6.25 4.43
N ALA A 16 8.23 -7.40 4.97
CA ALA A 16 9.47 -7.50 5.75
C ALA A 16 10.71 -7.17 4.91
N ALA A 17 10.74 -7.55 3.63
CA ALA A 17 11.83 -7.22 2.71
C ALA A 17 11.94 -5.72 2.40
N LEU A 18 10.88 -4.95 2.64
CA LEU A 18 10.81 -3.50 2.40
C LEU A 18 10.99 -2.68 3.70
N ALA A 19 11.16 -3.34 4.84
CA ALA A 19 11.38 -2.68 6.12
C ALA A 19 12.63 -1.79 6.08
N GLY A 20 12.53 -0.57 6.62
CA GLY A 20 13.61 0.42 6.62
C GLY A 20 13.76 1.24 5.33
N ARG A 21 12.99 0.95 4.27
CA ARG A 21 12.95 1.79 3.08
C ARG A 21 12.31 3.15 3.41
N PRO A 22 12.89 4.29 2.98
CA PRO A 22 12.39 5.61 3.31
C PRO A 22 11.06 5.91 2.62
N PHE A 23 10.15 6.54 3.37
CA PHE A 23 8.88 7.05 2.86
C PHE A 23 9.11 8.11 1.76
N ARG A 24 8.38 7.99 0.65
CA ARG A 24 8.42 8.91 -0.48
C ARG A 24 7.00 9.19 -0.98
N LEU A 25 6.49 10.37 -0.65
CA LEU A 25 5.24 10.89 -1.19
C LEU A 25 5.50 11.66 -2.49
N THR A 26 5.39 10.96 -3.61
CA THR A 26 5.58 11.50 -4.96
C THR A 26 4.49 10.97 -5.89
N ALA A 27 4.35 11.57 -7.07
CA ALA A 27 3.42 11.08 -8.08
C ALA A 27 3.78 9.66 -8.53
N ARG A 28 2.81 8.96 -9.12
CA ARG A 28 2.95 7.61 -9.69
C ARG A 28 4.17 7.44 -10.59
N THR A 29 4.49 8.47 -11.37
CA THR A 29 5.61 8.49 -12.34
C THR A 29 6.99 8.60 -11.69
N GLU A 30 7.07 8.90 -10.39
CA GLU A 30 8.31 9.24 -9.67
C GLU A 30 8.74 8.17 -8.65
N GLN A 31 8.29 6.93 -8.85
CA GLN A 31 8.56 5.78 -7.97
C GLN A 31 8.12 6.05 -6.52
N PRO A 32 6.80 6.22 -6.30
CA PRO A 32 6.26 6.48 -4.97
C PRO A 32 6.55 5.34 -4.00
N TYR A 33 6.62 5.66 -2.71
CA TYR A 33 6.72 4.66 -1.65
C TYR A 33 6.03 5.13 -0.37
N TYR A 34 4.77 4.73 -0.22
CA TYR A 34 3.94 4.99 0.95
C TYR A 34 2.99 3.82 1.19
N CYS A 35 2.14 3.89 2.23
CA CYS A 35 1.37 2.77 2.75
C CYS A 35 0.57 1.99 1.68
N THR A 36 -0.22 2.67 0.84
CA THR A 36 -1.03 2.01 -0.19
C THR A 36 -0.20 1.47 -1.35
N ILE A 37 1.00 2.00 -1.62
CA ILE A 37 1.92 1.42 -2.61
C ILE A 37 2.48 0.09 -2.10
N LEU A 38 2.91 0.05 -0.83
CA LEU A 38 3.38 -1.19 -0.21
C LEU A 38 2.30 -2.28 -0.25
N LEU A 39 1.04 -1.92 0.03
CA LEU A 39 -0.09 -2.85 -0.06
C LEU A 39 -0.37 -3.27 -1.51
N LEU A 40 -0.38 -2.32 -2.45
CA LEU A 40 -0.60 -2.60 -3.87
C LEU A 40 0.44 -3.59 -4.42
N ASP A 41 1.72 -3.35 -4.13
CA ASP A 41 2.81 -4.22 -4.57
C ASP A 41 2.65 -5.63 -3.98
N ALA A 42 2.32 -5.73 -2.69
CA ALA A 42 2.07 -7.01 -2.03
C ALA A 42 0.89 -7.76 -2.66
N VAL A 43 -0.24 -7.10 -2.90
CA VAL A 43 -1.44 -7.70 -3.51
C VAL A 43 -1.15 -8.17 -4.93
N ARG A 44 -0.47 -7.35 -5.73
CA ARG A 44 -0.12 -7.66 -7.13
C ARG A 44 0.83 -8.84 -7.29
N THR A 45 1.56 -9.23 -6.26
CA THR A 45 2.33 -10.50 -6.29
C THR A 45 1.44 -11.74 -6.49
N GLN A 46 0.12 -11.62 -6.29
CA GLN A 46 -0.85 -12.74 -6.33
C GLN A 46 -2.08 -12.43 -7.18
N ALA A 47 -2.48 -11.17 -7.25
CA ALA A 47 -3.58 -10.68 -8.07
C ALA A 47 -3.07 -9.59 -9.02
N PRO A 48 -2.38 -9.94 -10.12
CA PRO A 48 -1.77 -8.95 -11.03
C PRO A 48 -2.78 -7.99 -11.66
N ALA A 49 -4.03 -8.42 -11.80
CA ALA A 49 -5.14 -7.63 -12.32
C ALA A 49 -5.71 -6.60 -11.32
N PHE A 50 -5.30 -6.65 -10.05
CA PHE A 50 -5.75 -5.69 -9.04
C PHE A 50 -5.24 -4.29 -9.40
N ASN A 51 -6.18 -3.42 -9.74
CA ASN A 51 -5.90 -2.09 -10.28
C ASN A 51 -6.80 -1.04 -9.63
N PRO A 52 -6.40 -0.51 -8.46
CA PRO A 52 -7.17 0.53 -7.79
C PRO A 52 -7.15 1.84 -8.60
N PRO A 53 -8.19 2.67 -8.50
CA PRO A 53 -8.24 3.95 -9.18
C PRO A 53 -7.22 4.92 -8.57
N TRP A 54 -6.39 5.51 -9.42
CA TRP A 54 -5.49 6.59 -9.04
C TRP A 54 -6.20 7.92 -9.21
N GLN A 55 -5.93 8.87 -8.32
CA GLN A 55 -6.54 10.19 -8.36
C GLN A 55 -5.50 11.22 -8.78
N ASN A 56 -5.87 12.08 -9.74
CA ASN A 56 -5.02 13.18 -10.16
C ASN A 56 -5.19 14.35 -9.18
N ILE A 57 -4.06 14.91 -8.75
CA ILE A 57 -4.00 16.11 -7.91
C ILE A 57 -3.24 17.18 -8.68
N ASP A 58 -3.76 18.41 -8.62
CA ASP A 58 -3.03 19.62 -9.01
C ASP A 58 -3.11 20.65 -7.88
N LEU A 59 -2.20 20.51 -6.92
CA LEU A 59 -2.02 21.42 -5.79
C LEU A 59 -0.58 21.93 -5.79
N ALA A 60 -0.33 23.05 -5.11
CA ALA A 60 1.04 23.54 -4.95
C ALA A 60 1.90 22.44 -4.30
N VAL A 61 3.05 22.13 -4.91
CA VAL A 61 4.01 21.07 -4.50
C VAL A 61 3.55 19.62 -4.77
N PHE A 62 2.27 19.36 -5.02
CA PHE A 62 1.76 18.02 -5.32
C PHE A 62 1.03 17.99 -6.67
N ARG A 63 1.66 17.36 -7.66
CA ARG A 63 1.12 17.26 -9.02
C ARG A 63 1.26 15.84 -9.55
N GLY A 64 0.18 15.33 -10.13
CA GLY A 64 0.15 14.03 -10.78
C GLY A 64 -0.79 13.04 -10.10
N GLU A 65 -0.59 11.76 -10.37
CA GLU A 65 -1.46 10.68 -9.87
C GLU A 65 -0.98 10.14 -8.52
N TYR A 66 -1.90 10.04 -7.56
CA TYR A 66 -1.67 9.48 -6.23
C TYR A 66 -2.71 8.42 -5.91
N LEU A 67 -2.32 7.45 -5.09
CA LEU A 67 -3.19 6.36 -4.66
C LEU A 67 -3.59 6.54 -3.20
N PHE A 68 -4.77 7.10 -2.98
CA PHE A 68 -5.28 7.35 -1.63
C PHE A 68 -5.81 6.09 -0.95
N PRO A 69 -5.78 6.02 0.40
CA PRO A 69 -6.39 4.93 1.16
C PRO A 69 -7.85 4.68 0.80
N GLU A 70 -8.64 5.74 0.63
CA GLU A 70 -10.06 5.66 0.28
C GLU A 70 -10.25 5.06 -1.12
N ALA A 71 -9.45 5.49 -2.10
CA ALA A 71 -9.49 4.97 -3.45
C ALA A 71 -9.09 3.49 -3.52
N PHE A 72 -8.09 3.09 -2.72
CA PHE A 72 -7.71 1.70 -2.56
C PHE A 72 -8.85 0.87 -1.97
N ALA A 73 -9.48 1.36 -0.90
CA ALA A 73 -10.58 0.69 -0.20
C ALA A 73 -11.87 0.53 -1.04
N GLN A 74 -12.04 1.35 -2.08
CA GLN A 74 -13.16 1.27 -3.04
C GLN A 74 -12.92 0.30 -4.20
N SER A 75 -11.76 -0.36 -4.23
CA SER A 75 -11.44 -1.37 -5.25
C SER A 75 -12.17 -2.69 -4.98
N ASP A 76 -11.88 -3.72 -5.78
CA ASP A 76 -12.42 -5.08 -5.61
C ASP A 76 -11.92 -5.71 -4.29
N ILE A 77 -12.58 -5.33 -3.18
CA ILE A 77 -12.25 -5.69 -1.80
C ILE A 77 -13.54 -6.03 -1.07
N GLU A 78 -13.53 -7.15 -0.35
CA GLU A 78 -14.59 -7.54 0.57
C GLU A 78 -14.23 -7.11 2.00
N TRP A 79 -15.17 -6.44 2.68
CA TRP A 79 -15.01 -6.05 4.07
C TRP A 79 -15.37 -7.21 5.01
N LEU A 80 -14.37 -7.72 5.73
CA LEU A 80 -14.54 -8.86 6.64
C LEU A 80 -14.86 -8.46 8.08
N ALA A 81 -14.41 -7.28 8.51
CA ALA A 81 -14.63 -6.78 9.86
C ALA A 81 -14.51 -5.26 9.92
N VAL A 82 -15.25 -4.65 10.86
CA VAL A 82 -15.05 -3.27 11.30
C VAL A 82 -14.68 -3.34 12.77
N ILE A 83 -13.50 -2.82 13.13
CA ILE A 83 -13.10 -2.73 14.53
C ILE A 83 -13.52 -1.34 15.03
N PRO A 84 -14.50 -1.24 15.95
CA PRO A 84 -14.92 0.06 16.48
C PRO A 84 -13.79 0.70 17.28
N ALA A 85 -13.70 2.03 17.23
CA ALA A 85 -12.64 2.82 17.88
C ALA A 85 -12.67 2.71 19.42
N ASP A 86 -13.77 2.24 19.98
CA ASP A 86 -14.06 2.24 21.42
C ASP A 86 -13.58 0.95 22.12
N ALA A 87 -12.92 0.05 21.38
CA ALA A 87 -12.32 -1.16 21.93
C ALA A 87 -10.91 -0.85 22.47
N SER A 88 -10.82 -0.10 23.57
CA SER A 88 -9.58 0.09 24.36
C SER A 88 -9.90 0.33 25.82
#